data_AF-R1IB73-F1
#
_entry.id   AF-R1IB73-F1
#
_cell.length_a   1.000
_cell.length_b   1.000
_cell.length_c   1.000
_cell.angle_alpha   90.00
_cell.angle_beta   90.00
_cell.angle_gamma   90.00
#
_symmetry.space_group_name_H-M   'P 1'
#
loop_
_entity.id
_entity.type
_entity.pdbx_description
1 polymer ?
#
loop_
_entity_poly.entity_id
_entity_poly.type
_entity_poly.pdbx_seq_one_letter_code
_entity_poly.pdbx_strand_id
1 'polypeptide(L)'
;MKLLALGAAAVAVAALAVTSGTASADEVPAFDFTDCPAPPPAADPGTWRCEAFVSQGKLTIDGREIPLGEIRLTFSEGRVNGAYAQEFGTLRHAPVTVPGLAGTTLQLHYGGHSDFQSNAERRGELDVTATLRHPLLRKGCTLGVLHTVVHDDPAVPPTVISKNPPTMHFGVVDPDLALPATHGCGVLGPLVDRRLGLPSPSGANTFHQTTYVQYKQL
;
A
#
# COMPACT_ATOMS: atom_id res chain seq x y z
N MET A 1 -25.86 -79.62 22.95
CA MET A 1 -24.59 -79.35 22.24
C MET A 1 -24.78 -78.00 21.53
N LYS A 2 -24.20 -76.91 22.07
CA LYS A 2 -22.95 -76.26 21.59
C LYS A 2 -23.07 -75.89 20.09
N LEU A 3 -23.02 -74.64 19.62
CA LEU A 3 -22.28 -73.46 20.09
C LEU A 3 -22.93 -72.15 19.61
N LEU A 4 -22.68 -71.11 20.41
CA LEU A 4 -22.78 -69.68 20.08
C LEU A 4 -21.80 -69.29 18.96
N ALA A 5 -22.19 -68.35 18.11
CA ALA A 5 -21.23 -67.54 17.34
C ALA A 5 -21.73 -66.09 17.28
N LEU A 6 -20.91 -65.21 17.83
CA LEU A 6 -21.12 -63.79 18.02
C LEU A 6 -21.09 -63.04 16.68
N GLY A 7 -22.05 -62.13 16.48
CA GLY A 7 -22.01 -61.15 15.40
C GLY A 7 -20.99 -60.06 15.70
N ALA A 8 -19.92 -60.01 14.91
CA ALA A 8 -18.96 -58.91 14.93
C ALA A 8 -19.52 -57.73 14.11
N ALA A 9 -19.85 -56.63 14.78
CA ALA A 9 -20.15 -55.37 14.14
C ALA A 9 -18.84 -54.74 13.65
N ALA A 10 -18.65 -54.67 12.33
CA ALA A 10 -17.56 -53.94 11.72
C ALA A 10 -17.87 -52.43 11.77
N VAL A 11 -17.16 -51.71 12.61
CA VAL A 11 -17.20 -50.24 12.70
C VAL A 11 -16.46 -49.68 11.49
N ALA A 12 -17.19 -49.02 10.59
CA ALA A 12 -16.61 -48.26 9.48
C ALA A 12 -15.90 -47.02 10.04
N VAL A 13 -14.58 -47.02 10.02
CA VAL A 13 -13.77 -45.83 10.31
C VAL A 13 -13.78 -44.95 9.07
N ALA A 14 -14.64 -43.93 9.06
CA ALA A 14 -14.59 -42.87 8.07
C ALA A 14 -13.31 -42.05 8.32
N ALA A 15 -12.31 -42.24 7.46
CA ALA A 15 -11.13 -41.40 7.42
C ALA A 15 -11.56 -39.98 7.00
N LEU A 16 -11.59 -39.06 7.98
CA LEU A 16 -11.60 -37.63 7.73
C LEU A 16 -10.29 -37.28 7.04
N ALA A 17 -10.33 -37.15 5.71
CA ALA A 17 -9.29 -36.49 4.96
C ALA A 17 -9.25 -35.03 5.40
N VAL A 18 -8.33 -34.72 6.32
CA VAL A 18 -7.92 -33.35 6.60
C VAL A 18 -7.18 -32.88 5.36
N THR A 19 -7.90 -32.19 4.47
CA THR A 19 -7.26 -31.38 3.42
C THR A 19 -6.48 -30.30 4.13
N SER A 20 -5.17 -30.51 4.27
CA SER A 20 -4.23 -29.46 4.61
C SER A 20 -4.39 -28.37 3.56
N GLY A 21 -5.01 -27.26 3.93
CA GLY A 21 -5.03 -26.06 3.11
C GLY A 21 -3.58 -25.69 2.85
N THR A 22 -3.15 -25.81 1.60
CA THR A 22 -1.92 -25.20 1.13
C THR A 22 -2.05 -23.71 1.41
N ALA A 23 -1.18 -23.19 2.27
CA ALA A 23 -0.99 -21.76 2.40
C ALA A 23 -0.85 -21.16 1.00
N SER A 24 -1.72 -20.19 0.66
CA SER A 24 -1.55 -19.40 -0.56
C SER A 24 -0.14 -18.82 -0.53
N ALA A 25 0.69 -19.18 -1.50
CA ALA A 25 1.71 -18.25 -1.94
C ALA A 25 0.94 -17.01 -2.41
N ASP A 26 1.23 -15.83 -1.85
CA ASP A 26 0.65 -14.59 -2.34
C ASP A 26 0.91 -14.51 -3.85
N GLU A 27 -0.17 -14.56 -4.63
CA GLU A 27 -0.09 -14.53 -6.09
C GLU A 27 0.49 -13.17 -6.50
N VAL A 28 1.52 -13.21 -7.37
CA VAL A 28 2.12 -11.98 -7.89
C VAL A 28 1.03 -11.16 -8.57
N PRO A 29 0.81 -9.89 -8.18
CA PRO A 29 -0.29 -9.12 -8.70
C PRO A 29 -0.11 -8.81 -10.18
N ALA A 30 -1.21 -8.57 -10.89
CA ALA A 30 -1.18 -8.05 -12.24
C ALA A 30 -0.72 -6.58 -12.23
N PHE A 31 0.28 -6.26 -13.05
CA PHE A 31 0.81 -4.92 -13.22
C PHE A 31 0.15 -4.21 -14.42
N ASP A 32 -0.09 -2.91 -14.27
CA ASP A 32 -0.64 -2.05 -15.31
C ASP A 32 0.33 -0.89 -15.57
N PHE A 33 0.65 -0.68 -16.84
CA PHE A 33 1.59 0.34 -17.32
C PHE A 33 0.88 1.41 -18.16
N THR A 34 -0.45 1.45 -18.17
CA THR A 34 -1.23 2.37 -19.01
C THR A 34 -1.01 3.84 -18.63
N ASP A 35 -0.80 4.11 -17.34
CA ASP A 35 -0.60 5.47 -16.80
C ASP A 35 0.89 5.85 -16.70
N CYS A 36 1.79 5.13 -17.39
CA CYS A 36 3.21 5.48 -17.42
C CYS A 36 3.44 6.78 -18.19
N PRO A 37 4.09 7.79 -17.58
CA PRO A 37 4.50 8.98 -18.32
C PRO A 37 5.48 8.62 -19.44
N ALA A 38 5.36 9.31 -20.58
CA ALA A 38 6.36 9.19 -21.63
C ALA A 38 7.66 9.90 -21.21
N PRO A 39 8.83 9.49 -21.75
CA PRO A 39 10.06 10.23 -21.54
C PRO A 39 9.92 11.69 -22.01
N PRO A 40 10.42 12.68 -21.25
CA PRO A 40 10.46 14.06 -21.68
C PRO A 40 11.37 14.21 -22.90
N PRO A 41 11.21 15.27 -23.71
CA PRO A 41 11.96 15.43 -24.96
C PRO A 41 13.50 15.42 -24.82
N ALA A 42 14.02 15.77 -23.63
CA ALA A 42 15.46 15.81 -23.34
C ALA A 42 15.97 14.54 -22.63
N ALA A 43 15.19 13.45 -22.64
CA ALA A 43 15.55 12.17 -22.06
C ALA A 43 16.80 11.56 -22.73
N ASP A 44 17.72 11.05 -21.92
CA ASP A 44 18.88 10.32 -22.39
C ASP A 44 18.44 8.97 -22.98
N PRO A 45 18.82 8.62 -24.23
CA PRO A 45 18.36 7.41 -24.90
C PRO A 45 18.62 6.13 -24.10
N GLY A 46 17.59 5.28 -24.00
CA GLY A 46 17.69 3.96 -23.37
C GLY A 46 17.78 3.98 -21.84
N THR A 47 17.72 5.13 -21.19
CA THR A 47 17.77 5.24 -19.71
C THR A 47 16.38 5.19 -19.07
N TRP A 48 15.33 5.50 -19.83
CA TRP A 48 13.98 5.63 -19.29
C TRP A 48 13.26 4.29 -19.14
N ARG A 49 12.60 4.12 -18.00
CA ARG A 49 11.75 2.98 -17.69
C ARG A 49 10.52 3.46 -16.94
N CYS A 50 9.43 2.73 -17.09
CA CYS A 50 8.27 2.86 -16.23
C CYS A 50 8.33 1.82 -15.12
N GLU A 51 8.01 2.23 -13.90
CA GLU A 51 7.81 1.34 -12.77
C GLU A 51 6.33 1.33 -12.37
N ALA A 52 5.77 0.14 -12.22
CA ALA A 52 4.42 -0.09 -11.73
C ALA A 52 4.48 -0.77 -10.37
N PHE A 53 3.97 -0.09 -9.36
CA PHE A 53 3.92 -0.54 -7.97
C PHE A 53 2.52 -1.03 -7.67
N VAL A 54 2.44 -2.19 -7.01
CA VAL A 54 1.23 -2.70 -6.37
C VAL A 54 1.57 -2.97 -4.92
N SER A 55 1.03 -2.15 -4.03
CA SER A 55 1.34 -2.17 -2.61
C SER A 55 0.13 -2.52 -1.77
N GLN A 56 0.33 -3.28 -0.70
CA GLN A 56 -0.62 -3.37 0.42
C GLN A 56 -0.18 -2.40 1.50
N GLY A 57 -1.03 -1.43 1.83
CA GLY A 57 -0.70 -0.35 2.75
C GLY A 57 -1.37 -0.49 4.13
N LYS A 58 -0.74 0.12 5.13
CA LYS A 58 -1.25 0.18 6.49
C LYS A 58 -0.82 1.48 7.16
N LEU A 59 -1.80 2.24 7.64
CA LEU A 59 -1.57 3.52 8.31
C LEU A 59 -1.95 3.41 9.79
N THR A 60 -1.00 3.67 10.68
CA THR A 60 -1.24 3.72 12.12
C THR A 60 -1.45 5.16 12.55
N ILE A 61 -2.63 5.48 13.10
CA ILE A 61 -2.96 6.82 13.61
C ILE A 61 -3.44 6.68 15.05
N ASP A 62 -2.81 7.39 16.00
CA ASP A 62 -3.21 7.36 17.42
C ASP A 62 -3.35 5.92 17.96
N GLY A 63 -2.36 5.07 17.64
CA GLY A 63 -2.33 3.66 18.00
C GLY A 63 -3.36 2.75 17.30
N ARG A 64 -4.16 3.29 16.36
CA ARG A 64 -5.11 2.53 15.56
C ARG A 64 -4.57 2.24 14.19
N GLU A 65 -4.64 0.97 13.81
CA GLU A 65 -4.30 0.51 12.48
C GLU A 65 -5.48 0.70 11.51
N ILE A 66 -5.20 1.32 10.36
CA ILE A 66 -6.11 1.46 9.22
C ILE A 66 -5.50 0.66 8.06
N PRO A 67 -6.08 -0.51 7.69
CA PRO A 67 -5.67 -1.22 6.49
C PRO A 67 -6.09 -0.39 5.27
N LEU A 68 -5.12 -0.05 4.43
CA LEU A 68 -5.33 0.74 3.21
C LEU A 68 -5.66 -0.17 2.00
N GLY A 69 -5.49 -1.48 2.15
CA GLY A 69 -5.66 -2.40 1.03
C GLY A 69 -4.68 -2.08 -0.10
N GLU A 70 -5.13 -2.31 -1.34
CA GLU A 70 -4.29 -2.12 -2.52
C GLU A 70 -4.13 -0.63 -2.89
N ILE A 71 -2.87 -0.23 -3.04
CA ILE A 71 -2.43 1.05 -3.59
C ILE A 71 -1.64 0.73 -4.86
N ARG A 72 -2.07 1.28 -6.00
CA ARG A 72 -1.33 1.18 -7.26
C ARG A 72 -0.71 2.51 -7.59
N LEU A 73 0.58 2.50 -7.92
CA LEU A 73 1.32 3.69 -8.29
C LEU A 73 2.12 3.43 -9.57
N THR A 74 2.17 4.40 -10.46
CA THR A 74 3.07 4.38 -11.62
C THR A 74 3.90 5.64 -11.67
N PHE A 75 5.14 5.50 -12.09
CA PHE A 75 6.01 6.62 -12.44
C PHE A 75 6.99 6.16 -13.51
N SER A 76 7.63 7.12 -14.16
CA SER A 76 8.73 6.82 -15.08
C SER A 76 9.96 7.58 -14.65
N GLU A 77 11.11 6.93 -14.75
CA GLU A 77 12.39 7.48 -14.34
C GLU A 77 13.46 7.15 -15.36
N GLY A 78 14.51 7.97 -15.37
CA GLY A 78 15.65 7.80 -16.25
C GLY A 78 16.65 8.91 -16.04
N ARG A 79 17.28 9.36 -17.12
CA ARG A 79 18.19 10.51 -17.09
C ARG A 79 17.79 11.58 -18.09
N VAL A 80 18.11 12.83 -17.75
CA VAL A 80 18.00 14.00 -18.62
C VAL A 80 19.32 14.75 -18.52
N ASN A 81 20.06 14.83 -19.63
CA ASN A 81 21.39 15.44 -19.66
C ASN A 81 22.35 14.83 -18.61
N GLY A 82 22.27 13.52 -18.40
CA GLY A 82 23.07 12.80 -17.43
C GLY A 82 22.63 12.94 -15.96
N ALA A 83 21.60 13.70 -15.62
CA ALA A 83 21.05 13.80 -14.26
C ALA A 83 19.83 12.87 -14.08
N TYR A 84 19.61 12.35 -12.87
CA TYR A 84 18.39 11.59 -12.57
C TYR A 84 17.16 12.48 -12.77
N ALA A 85 16.13 11.91 -13.40
CA ALA A 85 14.85 12.57 -13.61
C ALA A 85 13.74 11.55 -13.49
N GLN A 86 12.58 12.02 -13.03
CA GLN A 86 11.39 11.21 -12.86
C GLN A 86 10.14 12.03 -13.18
N GLU A 87 9.10 11.33 -13.62
CA GLU A 87 7.78 11.88 -13.87
C GLU A 87 6.75 10.98 -13.18
N PHE A 88 5.91 11.59 -12.36
CA PHE A 88 4.83 10.89 -11.68
C PHE A 88 3.72 10.53 -12.66
N GLY A 89 3.25 9.29 -12.63
CA GLY A 89 2.10 8.82 -13.39
C GLY A 89 0.82 9.00 -12.59
N THR A 90 0.40 7.92 -11.91
CA THR A 90 -0.83 7.93 -11.12
C THR A 90 -0.64 7.31 -9.75
N LEU A 91 -1.55 7.66 -8.83
CA LEU A 91 -1.81 6.91 -7.60
C LEU A 91 -3.29 6.55 -7.60
N ARG A 92 -3.58 5.26 -7.58
CA ARG A 92 -4.92 4.69 -7.49
C ARG A 92 -5.06 3.96 -6.16
N HIS A 93 -6.07 4.33 -5.41
CA HIS A 93 -6.39 3.71 -4.13
C HIS A 93 -7.91 3.74 -3.96
N ALA A 94 -8.50 2.61 -3.59
CA ALA A 94 -9.94 2.52 -3.32
C ALA A 94 -10.26 3.13 -1.95
N PRO A 95 -11.47 3.67 -1.72
CA PRO A 95 -11.88 4.07 -0.37
C PRO A 95 -11.86 2.89 0.59
N VAL A 96 -11.21 3.05 1.74
CA VAL A 96 -11.18 2.07 2.83
C VAL A 96 -11.95 2.58 4.04
N THR A 97 -12.53 1.68 4.81
CA THR A 97 -13.22 2.03 6.05
C THR A 97 -12.21 2.47 7.11
N VAL A 98 -12.51 3.54 7.84
CA VAL A 98 -11.69 3.98 8.97
C VAL A 98 -12.20 3.32 10.26
N PRO A 99 -11.45 2.39 10.89
CA PRO A 99 -11.94 1.74 12.09
C PRO A 99 -12.19 2.76 13.21
N GLY A 100 -13.27 2.54 13.98
CA GLY A 100 -13.69 3.44 15.07
C GLY A 100 -14.33 4.77 14.64
N LEU A 101 -14.50 5.01 13.34
CA LEU A 101 -15.30 6.09 12.76
C LEU A 101 -16.36 5.49 11.82
N ALA A 102 -17.47 5.03 12.41
CA ALA A 102 -18.52 4.31 11.69
C ALA A 102 -18.99 5.08 10.45
N GLY A 103 -19.11 4.38 9.31
CA GLY A 103 -19.55 4.94 8.04
C GLY A 103 -18.56 5.91 7.38
N THR A 104 -17.37 6.12 7.96
CA THR A 104 -16.33 6.99 7.39
C THR A 104 -15.37 6.17 6.56
N THR A 105 -15.08 6.65 5.36
CA THR A 105 -14.04 6.08 4.49
C THR A 105 -12.91 7.07 4.26
N LEU A 106 -11.72 6.54 4.03
CA LEU A 106 -10.50 7.27 3.69
C LEU A 106 -10.03 6.83 2.30
N GLN A 107 -9.65 7.80 1.46
CA GLN A 107 -9.06 7.53 0.16
C GLN A 107 -7.82 8.38 -0.04
N LEU A 108 -6.66 7.75 -0.27
CA LEU A 108 -5.42 8.39 -0.63
C LEU A 108 -5.43 8.94 -2.06
N HIS A 109 -4.74 10.05 -2.25
CA HIS A 109 -4.48 10.72 -3.52
C HIS A 109 -3.06 11.25 -3.55
N TYR A 110 -2.51 11.45 -4.74
CA TYR A 110 -1.24 12.15 -4.92
C TYR A 110 -1.32 13.60 -4.40
N GLY A 111 -0.37 13.98 -3.56
CA GLY A 111 -0.30 15.27 -2.87
C GLY A 111 0.49 16.34 -3.64
N GLY A 112 1.11 15.98 -4.76
CA GLY A 112 1.77 16.94 -5.67
C GLY A 112 3.30 16.87 -5.70
N HIS A 113 3.91 16.04 -4.86
CA HIS A 113 5.36 15.80 -4.85
C HIS A 113 5.69 14.31 -4.76
N SER A 114 6.72 13.89 -5.50
CA SER A 114 7.31 12.55 -5.42
C SER A 114 8.80 12.61 -5.68
N ASP A 115 9.57 11.84 -4.92
CA ASP A 115 10.95 11.52 -5.22
C ASP A 115 11.29 10.05 -4.96
N PHE A 116 11.40 9.26 -6.02
CA PHE A 116 11.70 7.83 -5.99
C PHE A 116 13.20 7.53 -6.09
N GLN A 117 14.07 8.56 -6.12
CA GLN A 117 15.51 8.33 -6.09
C GLN A 117 15.94 7.82 -4.71
N SER A 118 16.20 6.51 -4.60
CA SER A 118 16.75 5.93 -3.38
C SER A 118 18.20 6.36 -3.13
N ASN A 119 18.56 6.53 -1.87
CA ASN A 119 19.91 6.82 -1.38
C ASN A 119 20.19 6.05 -0.07
N ALA A 120 21.24 6.44 0.66
CA ALA A 120 21.60 5.75 1.91
C ALA A 120 20.63 6.07 3.07
N GLU A 121 19.96 7.22 2.99
CA GLU A 121 19.08 7.74 4.01
C GLU A 121 17.63 7.25 3.83
N ARG A 122 17.17 7.10 2.59
CA ARG A 122 15.78 6.77 2.26
C ARG A 122 15.61 5.99 0.95
N ARG A 123 14.47 5.33 0.81
CA ARG A 123 14.05 4.69 -0.43
C ARG A 123 13.30 5.63 -1.35
N GLY A 124 12.54 6.56 -0.80
CA GLY A 124 11.83 7.58 -1.57
C GLY A 124 10.98 8.48 -0.69
N GLU A 125 10.36 9.46 -1.32
CA GLU A 125 9.45 10.43 -0.71
C GLU A 125 8.19 10.56 -1.58
N LEU A 126 7.06 10.76 -0.92
CA LEU A 126 5.79 10.99 -1.60
C LEU A 126 4.92 11.90 -0.75
N ASP A 127 4.37 12.94 -1.37
CA ASP A 127 3.26 13.67 -0.78
C ASP A 127 1.97 12.94 -1.11
N VAL A 128 1.18 12.63 -0.08
CA VAL A 128 -0.17 12.10 -0.24
C VAL A 128 -1.16 12.98 0.49
N THR A 129 -2.39 13.06 -0.03
CA THR A 129 -3.52 13.61 0.71
C THR A 129 -4.57 12.52 0.87
N ALA A 130 -5.41 12.64 1.89
CA ALA A 130 -6.45 11.65 2.18
C ALA A 130 -7.82 12.33 2.23
N THR A 131 -8.73 11.92 1.35
CA THR A 131 -10.13 12.36 1.40
C THR A 131 -10.88 11.52 2.43
N LEU A 132 -11.58 12.18 3.36
CA LEU A 132 -12.52 11.56 4.28
C LEU A 132 -13.95 11.72 3.77
N ARG A 133 -14.69 10.62 3.65
CA ARG A 133 -16.10 10.64 3.23
C ARG A 133 -16.99 10.05 4.31
N HIS A 134 -18.03 10.79 4.66
CA HIS A 134 -19.12 10.37 5.55
C HIS A 134 -20.36 11.22 5.23
N PRO A 135 -21.60 10.71 5.38
CA PRO A 135 -22.82 11.47 5.05
C PRO A 135 -22.96 12.82 5.76
N LEU A 136 -22.36 12.96 6.95
CA LEU A 136 -22.38 14.21 7.74
C LEU A 136 -21.19 15.15 7.45
N LEU A 137 -20.19 14.69 6.71
CA LEU A 137 -19.02 15.50 6.35
C LEU A 137 -19.25 16.19 5.01
N ARG A 138 -18.65 17.37 4.84
CA ARG A 138 -18.62 18.04 3.54
C ARG A 138 -17.78 17.21 2.56
N LYS A 139 -18.13 17.30 1.26
CA LYS A 139 -17.46 16.53 0.18
C LYS A 139 -15.96 16.80 0.05
N GLY A 140 -15.49 17.96 0.48
CA GLY A 140 -14.08 18.36 0.46
C GLY A 140 -13.36 18.14 1.80
N CYS A 141 -13.86 17.25 2.66
CA CYS A 141 -13.18 16.90 3.90
C CYS A 141 -11.92 16.08 3.58
N THR A 142 -10.75 16.63 3.86
CA THR A 142 -9.46 15.97 3.60
C THR A 142 -8.55 16.10 4.81
N LEU A 143 -7.59 15.19 4.95
CA LEU A 143 -6.36 15.49 5.67
C LEU A 143 -5.54 16.45 4.79
N GLY A 144 -4.76 17.33 5.40
CA GLY A 144 -3.73 18.09 4.67
C GLY A 144 -2.72 17.18 3.98
N VAL A 145 -1.63 17.75 3.45
CA VAL A 145 -0.58 16.93 2.84
C VAL A 145 0.15 16.13 3.91
N LEU A 146 0.19 14.82 3.73
CA LEU A 146 1.04 13.88 4.45
C LEU A 146 2.31 13.73 3.61
N HIS A 147 3.41 14.30 4.07
CA HIS A 147 4.71 14.08 3.46
C HIS A 147 5.28 12.78 4.04
N THR A 148 5.38 11.74 3.22
CA THR A 148 5.95 10.46 3.65
C THR A 148 7.36 10.27 3.11
N VAL A 149 8.25 9.87 4.01
CA VAL A 149 9.64 9.52 3.70
C VAL A 149 9.84 8.07 4.09
N VAL A 150 9.99 7.21 3.09
CA VAL A 150 9.99 5.76 3.33
C VAL A 150 11.39 5.18 3.36
N HIS A 151 11.60 4.24 4.27
CA HIS A 151 12.80 3.46 4.47
C HIS A 151 12.52 1.97 4.21
N ASP A 152 13.56 1.15 4.06
CA ASP A 152 13.38 -0.30 3.96
C ASP A 152 12.77 -0.86 5.25
N ASP A 153 11.70 -1.66 5.12
CA ASP A 153 11.14 -2.38 6.26
C ASP A 153 11.93 -3.68 6.48
N PRO A 154 12.69 -3.81 7.57
CA PRO A 154 13.48 -5.01 7.84
C PRO A 154 12.62 -6.27 8.03
N ALA A 155 11.32 -6.12 8.33
CA ALA A 155 10.40 -7.24 8.43
C ALA A 155 10.05 -7.86 7.07
N VAL A 156 10.23 -7.12 5.98
CA VAL A 156 9.95 -7.59 4.62
C VAL A 156 11.13 -7.22 3.70
N PRO A 157 12.25 -7.95 3.78
CA PRO A 157 13.46 -7.62 3.03
C PRO A 157 13.23 -7.73 1.51
N PRO A 158 13.97 -6.96 0.68
CA PRO A 158 13.84 -7.04 -0.76
C PRO A 158 14.16 -8.42 -1.34
N THR A 159 13.31 -8.86 -2.25
CA THR A 159 13.41 -10.15 -2.93
C THR A 159 13.15 -9.98 -4.42
N VAL A 160 13.93 -10.66 -5.25
CA VAL A 160 13.70 -10.73 -6.69
C VAL A 160 12.78 -11.92 -6.95
N ILE A 161 11.56 -11.64 -7.38
CA ILE A 161 10.54 -12.66 -7.67
C ILE A 161 10.72 -13.23 -9.08
N SER A 162 11.01 -12.37 -10.06
CA SER A 162 11.28 -12.78 -11.43
C SER A 162 12.34 -11.88 -12.06
N LYS A 163 13.12 -12.46 -12.99
CA LYS A 163 14.06 -11.72 -13.85
C LYS A 163 13.46 -11.39 -15.21
N ASN A 164 12.39 -12.08 -15.61
CA ASN A 164 11.71 -11.87 -16.88
C ASN A 164 10.21 -12.19 -16.75
N PRO A 165 9.33 -11.17 -16.67
CA PRO A 165 9.69 -9.76 -16.53
C PRO A 165 10.39 -9.48 -15.18
N PRO A 166 11.20 -8.42 -15.06
CA PRO A 166 11.83 -8.05 -13.80
C PRO A 166 10.78 -7.66 -12.75
N THR A 167 10.65 -8.46 -11.70
CA THR A 167 9.69 -8.26 -10.61
C THR A 167 10.38 -8.39 -9.28
N MET A 168 10.16 -7.42 -8.39
CA MET A 168 10.70 -7.39 -7.04
C MET A 168 9.59 -7.24 -6.01
N HIS A 169 9.85 -7.73 -4.81
CA HIS A 169 8.95 -7.64 -3.67
C HIS A 169 9.73 -7.17 -2.44
N PHE A 170 9.26 -6.14 -1.75
CA PHE A 170 9.93 -5.55 -0.60
C PHE A 170 8.93 -4.78 0.26
N GLY A 171 9.25 -4.58 1.54
CA GLY A 171 8.52 -3.66 2.41
C GLY A 171 9.20 -2.32 2.54
N VAL A 172 8.40 -1.29 2.76
CA VAL A 172 8.86 0.03 3.17
C VAL A 172 8.04 0.54 4.35
N VAL A 173 8.67 1.38 5.17
CA VAL A 173 8.06 2.00 6.34
C VAL A 173 8.48 3.46 6.46
N ASP A 174 7.51 4.31 6.79
CA ASP A 174 7.74 5.64 7.34
C ASP A 174 7.34 5.63 8.83
N PRO A 175 8.32 5.59 9.75
CA PRO A 175 8.04 5.57 11.19
C PRO A 175 7.79 6.97 11.77
N ASP A 176 8.10 8.02 11.01
CA ASP A 176 8.15 9.41 11.46
C ASP A 176 7.03 10.25 10.82
N LEU A 177 5.99 9.59 10.31
CA LEU A 177 4.89 10.23 9.60
C LEU A 177 4.15 11.23 10.51
N ALA A 178 4.18 12.51 10.11
CA ALA A 178 3.36 13.55 10.70
C ALA A 178 2.01 13.63 9.97
N LEU A 179 0.93 13.86 10.74
CA LEU A 179 -0.41 13.98 10.17
C LEU A 179 -0.98 15.38 10.47
N PRO A 180 -1.33 16.15 9.44
CA PRO A 180 -1.96 17.45 9.62
C PRO A 180 -3.40 17.31 10.13
N ALA A 181 -3.95 18.42 10.59
CA ALA A 181 -5.39 18.52 10.88
C ALA A 181 -6.21 18.34 9.60
N THR A 182 -7.50 18.04 9.78
CA THR A 182 -8.42 17.99 8.65
C THR A 182 -8.80 19.38 8.15
N HIS A 183 -9.08 19.47 6.85
CA HIS A 183 -9.54 20.67 6.17
C HIS A 183 -10.86 20.40 5.45
N GLY A 184 -11.66 21.44 5.27
CA GLY A 184 -12.90 21.35 4.47
C GLY A 184 -14.03 20.53 5.10
N CYS A 185 -13.88 19.98 6.32
CA CYS A 185 -14.86 19.10 6.97
C CYS A 185 -16.11 19.81 7.55
N GLY A 186 -16.14 21.15 7.53
CA GLY A 186 -17.23 21.94 8.08
C GLY A 186 -17.25 21.95 9.61
N VAL A 187 -18.43 22.08 10.21
CA VAL A 187 -18.60 22.21 11.67
C VAL A 187 -18.16 20.98 12.46
N LEU A 188 -18.05 19.82 11.80
CA LEU A 188 -17.61 18.57 12.43
C LEU A 188 -16.09 18.38 12.42
N GLY A 189 -15.32 19.26 11.75
CA GLY A 189 -13.86 19.14 11.66
C GLY A 189 -13.17 18.90 13.00
N PRO A 190 -13.40 19.72 14.04
CA PRO A 190 -12.77 19.51 15.35
C PRO A 190 -13.11 18.17 16.02
N LEU A 191 -14.28 17.61 15.74
CA LEU A 191 -14.67 16.29 16.26
C LEU A 191 -13.95 15.18 15.49
N VAL A 192 -13.83 15.30 14.17
CA VAL A 192 -13.07 14.37 13.33
C VAL A 192 -11.60 14.36 13.77
N ASP A 193 -11.01 15.55 13.91
CA ASP A 193 -9.62 15.71 14.35
C ASP A 193 -9.40 15.04 15.70
N ARG A 194 -10.25 15.35 16.70
CA ARG A 194 -10.15 14.71 18.03
C ARG A 194 -10.29 13.19 17.97
N ARG A 195 -11.16 12.67 17.10
CA ARG A 195 -11.43 11.23 17.01
C ARG A 195 -10.32 10.46 16.30
N LEU A 196 -9.59 11.14 15.42
CA LEU A 196 -8.41 10.66 14.72
C LEU A 196 -7.09 11.02 15.42
N GLY A 197 -7.10 11.79 16.52
CA GLY A 197 -5.88 12.25 17.16
C GLY A 197 -5.07 13.27 16.33
N LEU A 198 -5.76 14.12 15.55
CA LEU A 198 -5.14 15.11 14.67
C LEU A 198 -5.13 16.54 15.26
N PRO A 199 -4.15 17.39 14.89
CA PRO A 199 -2.92 17.03 14.18
C PRO A 199 -2.04 16.11 15.06
N SER A 200 -1.30 15.21 14.42
CA SER A 200 -0.41 14.26 15.10
C SER A 200 1.04 14.53 14.69
N PRO A 201 1.98 14.68 15.64
CA PRO A 201 3.37 14.99 15.33
C PRO A 201 4.09 13.80 14.68
N SER A 202 5.26 14.07 14.11
CA SER A 202 6.21 13.05 13.65
C SER A 202 6.57 12.06 14.79
N GLY A 203 6.73 10.78 14.45
CA GLY A 203 7.02 9.69 15.37
C GLY A 203 5.82 9.13 16.14
N ALA A 204 4.63 9.72 16.00
CA ALA A 204 3.39 9.23 16.62
C ALA A 204 2.54 8.33 15.68
N ASN A 205 2.86 8.31 14.39
CA ASN A 205 2.12 7.59 13.35
C ASN A 205 3.10 6.85 12.47
N THR A 206 2.66 5.75 11.86
CA THR A 206 3.49 4.98 10.93
C THR A 206 2.74 4.65 9.66
N PHE A 207 3.45 4.61 8.54
CA PHE A 207 2.92 4.12 7.27
C PHE A 207 3.78 2.99 6.75
N HIS A 208 3.20 1.80 6.69
CA HIS A 208 3.84 0.61 6.15
C HIS A 208 3.26 0.25 4.80
N GLN A 209 4.10 -0.24 3.90
CA GLN A 209 3.69 -0.80 2.63
C GLN A 209 4.49 -2.06 2.34
N THR A 210 3.80 -3.12 1.93
CA THR A 210 4.42 -4.27 1.28
C THR A 210 4.16 -4.14 -0.22
N THR A 211 5.23 -4.07 -1.01
CA THR A 211 5.18 -3.63 -2.41
C THR A 211 5.73 -4.69 -3.34
N TYR A 212 4.96 -4.99 -4.39
CA TYR A 212 5.47 -5.60 -5.61
C TYR A 212 5.74 -4.50 -6.63
N VAL A 213 6.88 -4.55 -7.29
CA VAL A 213 7.22 -3.68 -8.42
C VAL A 213 7.58 -4.51 -9.64
N GLN A 214 7.13 -4.06 -10.80
CA GLN A 214 7.64 -4.49 -12.09
C GLN A 214 8.01 -3.25 -12.90
N TYR A 215 9.12 -3.31 -13.63
CA TYR A 215 9.50 -2.23 -14.55
C TYR A 215 9.52 -2.67 -16.01
N LYS A 216 9.35 -1.70 -16.90
CA LYS A 216 9.37 -1.86 -18.35
C LYS A 216 10.16 -0.72 -18.98
N GLN A 217 11.06 -1.03 -19.90
CA GLN A 217 11.80 0.00 -20.66
C GLN A 217 10.86 0.78 -21.60
N LEU A 218 11.10 2.08 -21.74
CA LEU A 218 10.36 2.99 -22.62
C LEU A 218 11.15 3.36 -23.89
#